data_AF-A0A958DJC0-F1
#
_entry.id   AF-A0A958DJC0-F1
#
_cell.length_a   1.000
_cell.length_b   1.000
_cell.length_c   1.000
_cell.angle_alpha   90.00
_cell.angle_beta   90.00
_cell.angle_gamma   90.00
#
_symmetry.space_group_name_H-M   'P 1'
#
loop_
_entity.id
_entity.type
_entity.pdbx_description
1 polymer ?
#
loop_
_entity_poly.entity_id
_entity_poly.type
_entity_poly.pdbx_seq_one_letter_code
_entity_poly.pdbx_strand_id
1 'polypeptide(L)'
;RLQGVSINDKHIEIIVRQMMQRVKVLDPGDTRFLEGDTVNKFVFKDENEKIRNKVIITEVGDSRFKLRQIVDRAKFDITNRQLAKSEKTLAECRPAEAATAEPILLGITQAALTTDSFISAASFQETTRVLTDAAVAGKVDYLYGLKENVIVGNLIPAGTGLKKFKQLQVEYKEETGQEEEVAEEIPAK
;
A
#
# COMPACT_ATOMS: atom_id res chain seq x y z
N ARG A 1 1.08 12.36 -33.15
CA ARG A 1 -0.12 12.53 -34.02
C ARG A 1 0.21 12.61 -35.52
N LEU A 2 1.50 12.74 -35.90
CA LEU A 2 1.96 12.90 -37.29
C LEU A 2 1.65 11.71 -38.25
N GLN A 3 1.25 10.54 -37.71
CA GLN A 3 0.95 9.33 -38.49
C GLN A 3 -0.56 9.01 -38.61
N GLY A 4 -1.44 9.95 -38.25
CA GLY A 4 -2.90 9.77 -38.40
C GLY A 4 -3.55 8.75 -37.45
N VAL A 5 -2.79 8.12 -36.56
CA VAL A 5 -3.35 7.18 -35.57
C VAL A 5 -3.92 7.94 -34.37
N SER A 6 -5.21 7.75 -34.10
CA SER A 6 -5.87 8.29 -32.91
C SER A 6 -5.62 7.37 -31.70
N ILE A 7 -4.80 7.83 -30.76
CA ILE A 7 -4.58 7.16 -29.47
C ILE A 7 -5.14 8.05 -28.38
N ASN A 8 -5.95 7.49 -27.47
CA ASN A 8 -6.44 8.22 -26.32
C ASN A 8 -5.30 8.46 -25.33
N ASP A 9 -5.14 9.71 -24.87
CA ASP A 9 -4.06 10.12 -23.98
C ASP A 9 -4.07 9.33 -22.65
N LYS A 10 -5.23 8.81 -22.21
CA LYS A 10 -5.34 7.93 -21.04
C LYS A 10 -4.45 6.69 -21.13
N HIS A 11 -4.22 6.13 -22.33
CA HIS A 11 -3.31 4.99 -22.48
C HIS A 11 -1.86 5.39 -22.21
N ILE A 12 -1.46 6.55 -22.71
CA ILE A 12 -0.10 7.08 -22.50
C ILE A 12 0.08 7.43 -21.02
N GLU A 13 -0.91 8.04 -20.38
CA GLU A 13 -0.88 8.38 -18.96
C GLU A 13 -0.69 7.13 -18.08
N ILE A 14 -1.39 6.04 -18.38
CA ILE A 14 -1.22 4.77 -17.66
C ILE A 14 0.22 4.25 -17.80
N ILE A 15 0.82 4.34 -18.99
CA ILE A 15 2.21 3.90 -19.21
C ILE A 15 3.18 4.80 -18.43
N VAL A 16 3.03 6.13 -18.52
CA VAL A 16 3.88 7.09 -17.81
C VAL A 16 3.73 6.92 -16.29
N ARG A 17 2.52 6.62 -15.81
CA ARG A 17 2.28 6.27 -14.40
C ARG A 17 3.09 5.04 -13.99
N GLN A 18 3.21 4.03 -14.84
CA GLN A 18 4.07 2.85 -14.57
C GLN A 18 5.55 3.22 -14.54
N MET A 19 5.99 4.17 -15.37
CA MET A 19 7.39 4.66 -15.38
C MET A 19 7.76 5.47 -14.13
N MET A 20 6.79 6.07 -13.43
CA MET A 20 6.98 6.90 -12.23
C MET A 20 6.62 6.20 -10.90
N GLN A 21 6.63 4.86 -10.86
CA GLN A 21 6.25 4.10 -9.66
C GLN A 21 7.31 4.06 -8.56
N ARG A 22 8.53 4.54 -8.82
CA ARG A 22 9.64 4.50 -7.86
C ARG A 22 10.08 5.90 -7.45
N VAL A 23 10.62 5.97 -6.24
CA VAL A 23 11.19 7.18 -5.65
C VAL A 23 12.60 6.86 -5.13
N LYS A 24 13.48 7.84 -5.19
CA LYS A 24 14.82 7.78 -4.63
C LYS A 24 14.83 8.53 -3.31
N VAL A 25 15.26 7.87 -2.23
CA VAL A 25 15.31 8.47 -0.90
C VAL A 25 16.47 9.47 -0.84
N LEU A 26 16.17 10.69 -0.41
CA LEU A 26 17.15 11.76 -0.21
C LEU A 26 17.58 11.81 1.25
N ASP A 27 16.62 11.84 2.17
CA ASP A 27 16.87 11.80 3.60
C ASP A 27 15.97 10.72 4.23
N PRO A 28 16.54 9.70 4.88
CA PRO A 28 15.75 8.64 5.51
C PRO A 28 15.00 9.09 6.77
N GLY A 29 15.36 10.22 7.39
CA GLY A 29 14.79 10.64 8.67
C GLY A 29 14.88 9.53 9.73
N ASP A 30 13.75 9.24 10.40
CA ASP A 30 13.65 8.17 11.39
C ASP A 30 12.96 6.90 10.85
N THR A 31 12.93 6.74 9.53
CA THR A 31 12.39 5.54 8.87
C THR A 31 13.44 4.43 8.75
N ARG A 32 13.04 3.28 8.19
CA ARG A 32 13.94 2.15 7.91
C ARG A 32 14.75 2.28 6.63
N PHE A 33 14.55 3.35 5.85
CA PHE A 33 15.18 3.51 4.54
C PHE A 33 16.64 3.92 4.67
N LEU A 34 17.43 3.68 3.62
CA LEU A 34 18.77 4.23 3.49
C LEU A 34 18.80 5.36 2.46
N GLU A 35 19.70 6.30 2.64
CA GLU A 35 19.93 7.37 1.67
C GLU A 35 20.36 6.79 0.32
N GLY A 36 19.73 7.27 -0.75
CA GLY A 36 19.96 6.78 -2.11
C GLY A 36 19.16 5.54 -2.51
N ASP A 37 18.43 4.91 -1.58
CA ASP A 37 17.61 3.75 -1.89
C ASP A 37 16.52 4.08 -2.90
N THR A 38 16.30 3.15 -3.84
CA THR A 38 15.19 3.23 -4.79
C THR A 38 14.07 2.30 -4.37
N VAL A 39 12.98 2.86 -3.86
CA VAL A 39 11.84 2.12 -3.32
C VAL A 39 10.55 2.40 -4.10
N ASN A 40 9.59 1.49 -3.99
CA ASN A 40 8.26 1.69 -4.54
C ASN A 40 7.58 2.88 -3.84
N LYS A 41 7.00 3.79 -4.62
CA LYS A 41 6.31 5.00 -4.16
C LYS A 41 5.21 4.70 -3.14
N PHE A 42 4.48 3.60 -3.31
CA PHE A 42 3.41 3.21 -2.38
C PHE A 42 3.98 2.73 -1.04
N VAL A 43 5.03 1.92 -1.07
CA VAL A 43 5.71 1.44 0.15
C VAL A 43 6.33 2.61 0.91
N PHE A 44 6.98 3.52 0.20
CA PHE A 44 7.54 4.74 0.79
C PHE A 44 6.47 5.59 1.48
N LYS A 45 5.33 5.79 0.81
CA LYS A 45 4.22 6.56 1.36
C LYS A 45 3.61 5.91 2.60
N ASP A 46 3.38 4.59 2.56
CA ASP A 46 2.84 3.82 3.70
C ASP A 46 3.77 3.86 4.92
N GLU A 47 5.08 3.70 4.70
CA GLU A 47 6.06 3.77 5.79
C GLU A 47 6.12 5.17 6.42
N ASN A 48 6.13 6.22 5.60
CA ASN A 48 6.09 7.60 6.09
C ASN A 48 4.81 7.91 6.87
N GLU A 49 3.67 7.37 6.45
CA GLU A 49 2.40 7.53 7.16
C GLU A 49 2.44 6.87 8.54
N LYS A 50 3.10 5.71 8.67
CA LYS A 50 3.31 5.05 9.97
C LYS A 50 4.20 5.85 10.90
N ILE A 51 5.24 6.51 10.38
CA ILE A 51 6.19 7.28 11.19
C ILE A 51 5.60 8.61 11.68
N ARG A 52 4.70 9.24 10.91
CA ARG A 52 4.08 10.53 11.27
C ARG A 52 3.44 10.58 12.66
N ASN A 53 2.88 9.47 13.13
CA ASN A 53 2.20 9.41 14.44
C ASN A 53 3.11 8.94 15.58
N LYS A 54 4.41 8.79 15.32
CA LYS A 54 5.38 8.30 16.29
C LYS A 54 6.25 9.43 16.84
N VAL A 55 6.77 9.20 18.03
CA VAL A 55 7.68 10.08 18.76
C VAL A 55 8.91 9.30 19.16
N ILE A 56 10.03 10.01 19.27
CA ILE A 56 11.32 9.45 19.67
C ILE A 56 11.68 10.01 21.02
N ILE A 57 12.08 9.11 21.90
CA ILE A 57 12.40 9.43 23.28
C ILE A 57 13.83 9.95 23.35
N THR A 58 13.97 11.21 23.71
CA THR A 58 15.26 11.88 23.93
C THR A 58 15.73 11.61 25.35
N GLU A 59 14.83 11.74 26.32
CA GLU A 59 15.11 11.50 27.73
C GLU A 59 14.11 10.51 28.32
N VAL A 60 14.63 9.51 29.02
CA VAL A 60 13.85 8.38 29.53
C VAL A 60 13.13 8.72 30.85
N GLY A 61 13.67 9.65 31.65
CA GLY A 61 13.19 9.88 33.03
C GLY A 61 13.12 8.57 33.82
N ASP A 62 12.03 8.37 34.58
CA ASP A 62 11.72 7.12 35.29
C ASP A 62 10.81 6.16 34.49
N SER A 63 10.63 6.42 33.20
CA SER A 63 9.84 5.56 32.33
C SER A 63 10.56 4.25 32.04
N ARG A 64 9.81 3.20 31.64
CA ARG A 64 10.41 1.93 31.16
C ARG A 64 10.90 2.02 29.71
N PHE A 65 10.94 3.21 29.13
CA PHE A 65 11.35 3.38 27.74
C PHE A 65 12.87 3.28 27.59
N LYS A 66 13.34 3.09 26.36
CA LYS A 66 14.75 3.17 26.02
C LYS A 66 15.03 4.46 25.25
N LEU A 67 16.24 4.98 25.43
CA LEU A 67 16.72 6.15 24.69
C LEU A 67 16.69 5.85 23.18
N ARG A 68 16.22 6.82 22.37
CA ARG A 68 16.00 6.69 20.91
C ARG A 68 14.95 5.66 20.49
N GLN A 69 14.12 5.16 21.40
CA GLN A 69 13.02 4.28 21.04
C GLN A 69 11.92 5.05 20.33
N ILE A 70 11.46 4.53 19.19
CA ILE A 70 10.30 5.03 18.47
C ILE A 70 9.04 4.44 19.13
N VAL A 71 8.12 5.29 19.58
CA VAL A 71 6.87 4.92 20.26
C VAL A 71 5.71 5.68 19.64
N ASP A 72 4.52 5.07 19.58
CA ASP A 72 3.32 5.79 19.15
C ASP A 72 3.00 6.92 20.13
N ARG A 73 2.63 8.09 19.59
CA ARG A 73 2.32 9.28 20.38
C ARG A 73 1.29 9.02 21.49
N ALA A 74 0.22 8.27 21.16
CA ALA A 74 -0.81 7.91 22.13
C ALA A 74 -0.27 7.09 23.31
N LYS A 75 0.65 6.16 23.05
CA LYS A 75 1.25 5.32 24.11
C LYS A 75 2.19 6.13 25.00
N PHE A 76 2.94 7.06 24.41
CA PHE A 76 3.78 8.00 25.16
C PHE A 76 2.94 8.87 26.11
N ASP A 77 1.85 9.46 25.60
CA ASP A 77 0.97 10.33 26.38
C ASP A 77 0.34 9.60 27.58
N ILE A 78 -0.10 8.35 27.40
CA ILE A 78 -0.64 7.52 28.48
C ILE A 78 0.42 7.27 29.55
N THR A 79 1.64 6.96 29.14
CA THR A 79 2.74 6.64 30.07
C THR A 79 3.16 7.88 30.85
N ASN A 80 3.29 9.04 30.19
CA ASN A 80 3.60 10.30 30.87
C ASN A 80 2.49 10.73 31.85
N ARG A 81 1.22 10.48 31.53
CA ARG A 81 0.12 10.70 32.49
C ARG A 81 0.23 9.81 33.73
N GLN A 82 0.69 8.56 33.58
CA GLN A 82 0.90 7.65 34.71
C GLN A 82 2.09 8.08 35.59
N LEU A 83 3.18 8.56 34.97
CA LEU A 83 4.34 9.08 35.68
C LEU A 83 3.99 10.36 36.47
N ALA A 84 3.18 11.24 35.89
CA ALA A 84 2.67 12.44 36.57
C ALA A 84 1.84 12.09 37.82
N LYS A 85 1.00 11.05 37.75
CA LYS A 85 0.22 10.57 38.93
C LYS A 85 1.10 9.95 40.02
N SER A 86 2.29 9.48 39.66
CA SER A 86 3.22 8.80 40.57
C SER A 86 4.33 9.74 41.09
N GLU A 87 4.24 11.05 40.83
CA GLU A 87 5.25 12.08 41.16
C GLU A 87 6.67 11.75 40.67
N LYS A 88 6.77 11.07 39.52
CA LYS A 88 8.05 10.67 38.91
C LYS A 88 8.51 11.66 37.85
N THR A 89 9.79 11.57 37.47
CA THR A 89 10.33 12.39 36.38
C THR A 89 9.66 12.03 35.05
N LEU A 90 9.23 13.06 34.32
CA LEU A 90 8.57 12.92 33.02
C LEU A 90 9.61 12.57 31.94
N ALA A 91 9.19 11.80 30.94
CA ALA A 91 10.02 11.54 29.78
C ALA A 91 9.87 12.68 28.76
N GLU A 92 10.97 13.03 28.09
CA GLU A 92 10.98 14.00 26.98
C GLU A 92 11.00 13.28 25.63
N CYS A 93 10.34 13.87 24.63
CA CYS A 93 10.30 13.33 23.29
C CYS A 93 10.44 14.41 22.22
N ARG A 94 11.00 14.02 21.07
CA ARG A 94 10.90 14.75 19.81
C ARG A 94 9.94 14.04 18.85
N PRO A 95 9.25 14.74 17.94
CA PRO A 95 8.49 14.10 16.88
C PRO A 95 9.43 13.28 15.97
N ALA A 96 8.93 12.15 15.44
CA ALA A 96 9.68 11.38 14.46
C ALA A 96 9.63 12.08 13.10
N GLU A 97 10.77 12.12 12.41
CA GLU A 97 10.92 12.74 11.10
C GLU A 97 10.67 11.69 10.01
N ALA A 98 9.78 12.03 9.06
CA ALA A 98 9.49 11.17 7.92
C ALA A 98 10.58 11.30 6.86
N ALA A 99 10.79 10.25 6.06
CA ALA A 99 11.76 10.29 4.99
C ALA A 99 11.34 11.26 3.88
N THR A 100 12.30 11.89 3.24
CA THR A 100 12.12 12.68 2.03
C THR A 100 12.68 11.93 0.82
N ALA A 101 11.99 12.04 -0.32
CA ALA A 101 12.38 11.35 -1.54
C ALA A 101 11.98 12.15 -2.77
N GLU A 102 12.72 11.96 -3.86
CA GLU A 102 12.41 12.49 -5.17
C GLU A 102 11.82 11.40 -6.08
N PRO A 103 10.81 11.72 -6.92
CA PRO A 103 10.30 10.77 -7.89
C PRO A 103 11.34 10.54 -9.00
N ILE A 104 11.51 9.28 -9.39
CA ILE A 104 12.38 8.94 -10.52
C ILE A 104 11.54 8.45 -11.70
N LEU A 105 11.95 8.85 -12.91
CA LEU A 105 11.36 8.36 -14.14
C LEU A 105 12.21 7.23 -14.69
N LEU A 106 11.64 6.02 -14.75
CA LEU A 106 12.30 4.84 -15.27
C LEU A 106 11.86 4.56 -16.71
N GLY A 107 12.75 4.00 -17.53
CA GLY A 107 12.37 3.42 -18.81
C GLY A 107 11.40 2.24 -18.64
N ILE A 108 10.56 1.98 -19.64
CA ILE A 108 9.55 0.90 -19.56
C ILE A 108 10.16 -0.48 -19.24
N THR A 109 11.32 -0.79 -19.81
CA THR A 109 12.04 -2.05 -19.57
C THR A 109 12.52 -2.14 -18.12
N GLN A 110 13.08 -1.06 -17.59
CA GLN A 110 13.57 -1.01 -16.21
C GLN A 110 12.42 -1.03 -15.20
N ALA A 111 11.31 -0.33 -15.49
CA ALA A 111 10.09 -0.40 -14.68
C ALA A 111 9.51 -1.84 -14.65
N ALA A 112 9.56 -2.57 -15.77
CA ALA A 112 9.09 -3.95 -15.88
C ALA A 112 10.03 -4.98 -15.23
N LEU A 113 11.33 -4.70 -15.09
CA LEU A 113 12.26 -5.56 -14.36
C LEU A 113 12.22 -5.32 -12.84
N THR A 114 11.83 -4.13 -12.43
CA THR A 114 11.84 -3.70 -11.02
C THR A 114 10.47 -3.83 -10.33
N THR A 115 9.59 -4.66 -10.85
CA THR A 115 8.29 -4.97 -10.22
C THR A 115 8.50 -5.70 -8.90
N ASP A 116 7.52 -5.61 -8.00
CA ASP A 116 7.60 -6.26 -6.68
C ASP A 116 7.52 -7.79 -6.78
N SER A 117 6.82 -8.32 -7.80
CA SER A 117 6.77 -9.75 -8.07
C SER A 117 8.00 -10.20 -8.83
N PHE A 118 8.75 -11.14 -8.22
CA PHE A 118 9.88 -11.76 -8.90
C PHE A 118 9.44 -12.76 -9.96
N ILE A 119 8.25 -13.37 -9.84
CA ILE A 119 7.69 -14.29 -10.85
C ILE A 119 7.37 -13.49 -12.13
N SER A 120 6.69 -12.35 -11.97
CA SER A 120 6.37 -11.45 -13.08
C SER A 120 7.61 -10.80 -13.70
N ALA A 121 8.61 -10.43 -12.89
CA ALA A 121 9.86 -9.87 -13.38
C ALA A 121 10.70 -10.91 -14.14
N ALA A 122 10.83 -12.13 -13.60
CA ALA A 122 11.58 -13.21 -14.23
C ALA A 122 10.95 -13.63 -15.57
N SER A 123 9.61 -13.58 -15.69
CA SER A 123 8.95 -13.91 -16.96
C SER A 123 9.17 -12.86 -18.07
N PHE A 124 9.69 -11.69 -17.75
CA PHE A 124 9.93 -10.63 -18.73
C PHE A 124 11.31 -10.78 -19.38
N GLN A 125 12.38 -10.58 -18.62
CA GLN A 125 13.79 -10.65 -19.05
C GLN A 125 14.69 -11.00 -17.84
N GLU A 126 15.98 -11.26 -18.08
CA GLU A 126 17.01 -11.50 -17.05
C GLU A 126 16.65 -12.60 -16.01
N THR A 127 15.98 -13.68 -16.46
CA THR A 127 15.45 -14.77 -15.63
C THR A 127 16.43 -15.26 -14.56
N THR A 128 17.66 -15.61 -14.95
CA THR A 128 18.68 -16.16 -14.03
C THR A 128 19.03 -15.19 -12.92
N ARG A 129 19.20 -13.90 -13.26
CA ARG A 129 19.55 -12.86 -12.29
C ARG A 129 18.40 -12.63 -11.30
N VAL A 130 17.19 -12.45 -11.82
CA VAL A 130 16.00 -12.17 -10.99
C VAL A 130 15.72 -13.31 -10.01
N LEU A 131 15.82 -14.56 -10.47
CA LEU A 131 15.59 -15.73 -9.61
C LEU A 131 16.70 -15.90 -8.57
N THR A 132 17.95 -15.64 -8.93
CA THR A 132 19.08 -15.72 -7.99
C THR A 132 18.94 -14.67 -6.89
N ASP A 133 18.66 -13.42 -7.24
CA ASP A 133 18.46 -12.33 -6.28
C ASP A 133 17.27 -12.61 -5.35
N ALA A 134 16.18 -13.15 -5.91
CA ALA A 134 15.00 -13.53 -5.12
C ALA A 134 15.28 -14.69 -4.16
N ALA A 135 16.04 -15.69 -4.59
CA ALA A 135 16.42 -16.83 -3.77
C ALA A 135 17.34 -16.42 -2.61
N VAL A 136 18.34 -15.59 -2.87
CA VAL A 136 19.27 -15.07 -1.85
C VAL A 136 18.52 -14.23 -0.80
N ALA A 137 17.58 -13.40 -1.24
CA ALA A 137 16.77 -12.57 -0.35
C ALA A 137 15.60 -13.31 0.32
N GLY A 138 15.35 -14.58 -0.04
CA GLY A 138 14.20 -15.35 0.46
C GLY A 138 12.86 -14.69 0.15
N LYS A 139 12.72 -14.06 -1.03
CA LYS A 139 11.52 -13.31 -1.40
C LYS A 139 10.31 -14.24 -1.52
N VAL A 140 9.18 -13.77 -1.01
CA VAL A 140 7.88 -14.42 -1.13
C VAL A 140 7.01 -13.60 -2.07
N ASP A 141 6.41 -14.26 -3.06
CA ASP A 141 5.45 -13.66 -3.98
C ASP A 141 4.03 -13.91 -3.50
N TYR A 142 3.24 -12.84 -3.39
CA TYR A 142 1.86 -12.89 -2.88
C TYR A 142 0.81 -13.00 -4.00
N LEU A 143 1.21 -13.11 -5.27
CA LEU A 143 0.31 -13.32 -6.41
C LEU A 143 -0.79 -12.25 -6.52
N TYR A 144 -0.45 -10.98 -6.26
CA TYR A 144 -1.40 -9.88 -6.42
C TYR A 144 -1.54 -9.42 -7.89
N GLY A 145 -0.57 -9.76 -8.74
CA GLY A 145 -0.50 -9.35 -10.12
C GLY A 145 -1.25 -10.25 -11.10
N LEU A 146 -1.35 -9.81 -12.35
CA LEU A 146 -1.99 -10.59 -13.41
C LEU A 146 -1.07 -11.72 -13.90
N LYS A 147 0.20 -11.41 -14.19
CA LYS A 147 1.15 -12.37 -14.79
C LYS A 147 1.47 -13.52 -13.86
N GLU A 148 1.72 -13.24 -12.58
CA GLU A 148 1.86 -14.25 -11.53
C GLU A 148 0.75 -15.30 -11.57
N ASN A 149 -0.51 -14.84 -11.53
CA ASN A 149 -1.66 -15.75 -11.50
C ASN A 149 -1.80 -16.54 -12.80
N VAL A 150 -1.53 -15.92 -13.96
CA VAL A 150 -1.53 -16.63 -15.25
C VAL A 150 -0.48 -17.73 -15.28
N ILE A 151 0.75 -17.45 -14.83
CA ILE A 151 1.86 -18.42 -14.84
C ILE A 151 1.57 -19.59 -13.90
N VAL A 152 0.99 -19.32 -12.73
CA VAL A 152 0.64 -20.34 -11.73
C VAL A 152 -0.63 -21.12 -12.13
N GLY A 153 -1.50 -20.57 -12.97
CA GLY A 153 -2.77 -21.17 -13.37
C GLY A 153 -3.96 -20.80 -12.46
N ASN A 154 -3.83 -19.74 -11.67
CA ASN A 154 -4.90 -19.19 -10.84
C ASN A 154 -5.79 -18.23 -11.64
N LEU A 155 -7.02 -18.02 -11.16
CA LEU A 155 -7.91 -17.00 -11.74
C LEU A 155 -7.31 -15.60 -11.51
N ILE A 156 -7.14 -14.84 -12.59
CA ILE A 156 -6.56 -13.50 -12.53
C ILE A 156 -7.40 -12.52 -11.69
N PRO A 157 -6.77 -11.57 -10.98
CA PRO A 157 -7.46 -10.56 -10.19
C PRO A 157 -8.05 -9.42 -11.04
N ALA A 158 -8.70 -9.74 -12.17
CA ALA A 158 -9.36 -8.80 -13.06
C ALA A 158 -10.62 -9.42 -13.68
N GLY A 159 -11.52 -8.58 -14.19
CA GLY A 159 -12.79 -9.03 -14.75
C GLY A 159 -13.61 -9.80 -13.71
N THR A 160 -14.11 -10.98 -14.08
CA THR A 160 -14.88 -11.89 -13.22
C THR A 160 -14.08 -12.44 -12.03
N GLY A 161 -12.75 -12.38 -12.07
CA GLY A 161 -11.90 -12.85 -10.98
C GLY A 161 -11.81 -11.90 -9.77
N LEU A 162 -12.39 -10.69 -9.87
CA LEU A 162 -12.47 -9.75 -8.75
C LEU A 162 -13.35 -10.31 -7.62
N LYS A 163 -12.94 -10.09 -6.36
CA LYS A 163 -13.65 -10.57 -5.16
C LYS A 163 -15.14 -10.19 -5.16
N LYS A 164 -15.48 -9.00 -5.66
CA LYS A 164 -16.87 -8.50 -5.75
C LYS A 164 -17.79 -9.39 -6.58
N PHE A 165 -17.27 -10.06 -7.61
CA PHE A 165 -18.06 -10.94 -8.47
C PHE A 165 -18.05 -12.39 -7.99
N LYS A 166 -17.00 -12.80 -7.25
CA LYS A 166 -16.92 -14.14 -6.65
C LYS A 166 -17.98 -14.38 -5.57
N GLN A 167 -18.39 -13.31 -4.87
CA GLN A 167 -19.35 -13.37 -3.76
C GLN A 167 -20.76 -12.96 -4.18
N LEU A 168 -20.99 -12.72 -5.47
CA LEU A 168 -22.31 -12.34 -5.97
C LEU A 168 -23.22 -13.57 -5.92
N GLN A 169 -24.13 -13.61 -4.96
CA GLN A 169 -25.22 -14.59 -4.93
C GLN A 169 -26.36 -14.06 -5.77
N VAL A 170 -26.79 -14.85 -6.75
CA VAL A 170 -27.91 -14.51 -7.63
C VAL A 170 -29.12 -15.30 -7.14
N GLU A 171 -30.13 -14.58 -6.66
CA GLU A 171 -31.44 -15.16 -6.34
C GLU A 171 -32.40 -14.89 -7.49
N TYR A 172 -33.15 -15.91 -7.89
CA TYR A 172 -34.26 -15.74 -8.82
C TYR A 172 -35.47 -15.24 -8.04
N LYS A 173 -35.98 -14.05 -8.38
CA LYS A 173 -37.34 -13.70 -8.03
C LYS A 173 -38.28 -14.49 -8.93
N GLU A 174 -38.96 -15.48 -8.37
CA GLU A 174 -40.19 -15.94 -8.99
C GLU A 174 -41.18 -14.78 -8.90
N GLU A 175 -41.52 -14.17 -10.04
CA GLU A 175 -42.67 -13.29 -10.14
C GLU A 175 -43.93 -14.14 -9.93
N THR A 176 -44.26 -14.40 -8.66
CA THR A 176 -45.60 -14.78 -8.29
C THR A 176 -46.45 -13.52 -8.47
N GLY A 177 -47.18 -13.48 -9.59
CA GLY A 177 -48.20 -12.48 -9.84
C GLY A 177 -49.22 -12.51 -8.71
N GLN A 178 -49.08 -11.59 -7.77
CA GLN A 178 -50.17 -11.13 -6.93
C GLN A 178 -50.21 -9.62 -7.13
N GLU A 179 -51.09 -9.19 -8.03
CA GLU A 179 -51.67 -7.86 -7.98
C GLU A 179 -52.33 -7.75 -6.59
N GLU A 180 -51.64 -7.11 -5.65
CA GLU A 180 -52.28 -6.68 -4.41
C GLU A 180 -53.28 -5.58 -4.79
N GLU A 181 -54.57 -5.93 -4.81
CA GLU A 181 -55.67 -4.97 -4.77
C GLU A 181 -55.47 -4.06 -3.56
N VAL A 182 -55.03 -2.83 -3.82
CA VAL A 182 -55.05 -1.77 -2.82
C VAL A 182 -56.51 -1.41 -2.58
N ALA A 183 -57.10 -2.00 -1.54
CA ALA A 183 -58.38 -1.55 -1.00
C ALA A 183 -58.19 -0.12 -0.44
N GLU A 184 -58.69 0.88 -1.16
CA GLU A 184 -58.87 2.24 -0.66
C GLU A 184 -59.85 2.21 0.54
N GLU A 185 -59.33 2.22 1.76
CA GLU A 185 -60.10 2.66 2.91
C GLU A 185 -60.33 4.17 2.83
N ILE A 186 -61.52 4.55 2.35
CA ILE A 186 -62.03 5.91 2.40
C ILE A 186 -62.39 6.24 3.87
N PRO A 187 -61.77 7.23 4.52
CA PRO A 187 -62.14 7.60 5.88
C PRO A 187 -63.50 8.32 5.88
N ALA A 188 -64.44 7.82 6.68
CA ALA A 188 -65.76 8.38 6.86
C ALA A 188 -65.78 9.54 7.88
N LYS A 189 -66.30 10.69 7.41
CA LYS A 189 -66.85 11.88 8.09
C LYS A 189 -66.03 12.60 9.16
#